data_AF-A0A535Z6Q4-F1
#
_entry.id   AF-A0A535Z6Q4-F1
#
_cell.length_a   1.000
_cell.length_b   1.000
_cell.length_c   1.000
_cell.angle_alpha   90.00
_cell.angle_beta   90.00
_cell.angle_gamma   90.00
#
_symmetry.space_group_name_H-M   'P 1'
#
loop_
_entity.id
_entity.type
_entity.pdbx_description
1 polymer ?
#
loop_
_entity_poly.entity_id
_entity_poly.type
_entity_poly.pdbx_seq_one_letter_code
_entity_poly.pdbx_strand_id
1 'polypeptide(L)'
;MPTGGAFTYSNPRVIHWGPGSVAELGAELQRLEATRIGVVTTRSLVDALDRLGIESAETVVIGQHAPMSQIDAGVKAVKTAAVDGLVSYGGGSAIDAAKIISVRLADSGGRPVPHIAIPTTLSAAELAPGAGFTNAEGDKAGMRDPHLMPEMVIYDADLTLPTPLQLWLSTGIRALDHAVEGFLASGEHPFSDVLALDA
;
A
#
# COMPACT_ATOMS: atom_id res chain seq x y z
N MET A 1 -16.10 31.55 9.08
CA MET A 1 -15.21 30.59 9.75
C MET A 1 -16.05 29.83 10.76
N PRO A 2 -16.24 28.52 10.59
CA PRO A 2 -16.75 27.65 11.64
C PRO A 2 -16.00 27.93 12.95
N THR A 3 -16.73 28.03 14.05
CA THR A 3 -16.17 28.33 15.37
C THR A 3 -15.88 27.06 16.18
N GLY A 4 -15.96 25.89 15.55
CA GLY A 4 -15.68 24.58 16.15
C GLY A 4 -16.02 23.42 15.22
N GLY A 5 -15.34 22.28 15.43
CA GLY A 5 -15.48 21.06 14.64
C GLY A 5 -14.59 19.93 15.19
N ALA A 6 -14.67 18.76 14.56
CA ALA A 6 -13.78 17.62 14.83
C ALA A 6 -13.39 16.97 13.50
N PHE A 7 -12.13 16.57 13.37
CA PHE A 7 -11.63 15.80 12.24
C PHE A 7 -10.84 14.59 12.74
N THR A 8 -10.74 13.56 11.91
CA THR A 8 -9.89 12.39 12.16
C THR A 8 -8.70 12.42 11.22
N TYR A 9 -7.51 12.08 11.74
CA TYR A 9 -6.30 12.00 10.96
C TYR A 9 -5.60 10.68 11.25
N SER A 10 -5.26 9.95 10.20
CA SER A 10 -4.59 8.66 10.26
C SER A 10 -3.45 8.66 9.26
N ASN A 11 -2.27 8.24 9.70
CA ASN A 11 -1.10 8.04 8.86
C ASN A 11 -0.51 6.67 9.20
N PRO A 12 0.31 6.06 8.33
CA PRO A 12 1.16 4.93 8.72
C PRO A 12 1.98 5.30 9.96
N ARG A 13 2.27 4.31 10.80
CA ARG A 13 2.96 4.54 12.07
C ARG A 13 4.37 5.08 11.86
N VAL A 14 5.05 4.61 10.82
CA VAL A 14 6.40 5.01 10.44
C VAL A 14 6.46 5.18 8.93
N ILE A 15 7.16 6.23 8.49
CA ILE A 15 7.52 6.43 7.08
C ILE A 15 9.04 6.56 7.05
N HIS A 16 9.69 5.67 6.31
CA HIS A 16 11.10 5.78 5.94
C HIS A 16 11.17 6.35 4.53
N TRP A 17 12.12 7.25 4.26
CA TRP A 17 12.25 7.86 2.93
C TRP A 17 13.70 8.17 2.58
N GLY A 18 13.97 8.22 1.27
CA GLY A 18 15.27 8.57 0.70
C GLY A 18 15.93 7.39 -0.01
N PRO A 19 16.98 7.63 -0.81
CA PRO A 19 17.71 6.57 -1.50
C PRO A 19 18.27 5.55 -0.50
N GLY A 20 18.02 4.26 -0.74
CA GLY A 20 18.51 3.17 0.10
C GLY A 20 17.72 2.93 1.39
N SER A 21 16.59 3.61 1.61
CA SER A 21 15.74 3.40 2.79
C SER A 21 15.14 2.00 2.89
N VAL A 22 15.17 1.20 1.81
CA VAL A 22 14.79 -0.22 1.85
C VAL A 22 15.65 -1.02 2.84
N ALA A 23 16.85 -0.55 3.18
CA ALA A 23 17.70 -1.17 4.21
C ALA A 23 17.01 -1.26 5.59
N GLU A 24 16.03 -0.40 5.88
CA GLU A 24 15.27 -0.41 7.13
C GLU A 24 14.21 -1.54 7.18
N LEU A 25 13.89 -2.18 6.04
CA LEU A 25 12.85 -3.21 5.95
C LEU A 25 13.08 -4.37 6.93
N GLY A 26 14.32 -4.85 7.04
CA GLY A 26 14.65 -5.96 7.95
C GLY A 26 14.42 -5.60 9.43
N ALA A 27 14.80 -4.39 9.83
CA ALA A 27 14.60 -3.91 11.20
C ALA A 27 13.11 -3.73 11.53
N GLU A 28 12.33 -3.24 10.57
CA GLU A 28 10.89 -3.06 10.75
C GLU A 28 10.13 -4.38 10.80
N LEU A 29 10.51 -5.37 9.99
CA LEU A 29 9.96 -6.74 10.08
C LEU A 29 10.28 -7.37 11.44
N GLN A 30 11.51 -7.19 11.94
CA GLN A 30 11.88 -7.65 13.28
C GLN A 30 11.05 -6.97 14.36
N ARG A 31 10.80 -5.65 14.25
CA ARG A 31 9.98 -4.88 15.20
C ARG A 31 8.52 -5.33 15.20
N LEU A 32 8.02 -5.85 14.08
CA LEU A 32 6.69 -6.45 13.96
C LEU A 32 6.64 -7.91 14.41
N GLU A 33 7.76 -8.49 14.80
CA GLU A 33 7.90 -9.92 15.11
C GLU A 33 7.47 -10.82 13.93
N ALA A 34 7.56 -10.32 12.70
CA ALA A 34 7.23 -11.04 11.49
C ALA A 34 8.43 -11.88 11.00
N THR A 35 8.18 -13.18 10.77
CA THR A 35 9.22 -14.17 10.43
C THR A 35 8.98 -14.87 9.10
N ARG A 36 7.73 -14.96 8.66
CA ARG A 36 7.30 -15.60 7.41
C ARG A 36 6.66 -14.55 6.52
N ILE A 37 7.47 -13.99 5.62
CA ILE A 37 7.07 -12.80 4.85
C ILE A 37 6.38 -13.19 3.56
N GLY A 38 5.19 -12.62 3.31
CA GLY A 38 4.53 -12.66 2.01
C GLY A 38 4.80 -11.37 1.25
N VAL A 39 5.27 -11.46 0.01
CA VAL A 39 5.45 -10.30 -0.86
C VAL A 39 4.30 -10.21 -1.87
N VAL A 40 3.64 -9.06 -1.93
CA VAL A 40 2.61 -8.77 -2.92
C VAL A 40 3.20 -7.80 -3.94
N THR A 41 3.26 -8.22 -5.20
CA THR A 41 3.94 -7.45 -6.26
C THR A 41 3.21 -7.58 -7.59
N THR A 42 3.74 -6.94 -8.63
CA THR A 42 3.24 -7.09 -10.01
C THR A 42 4.25 -7.86 -10.86
N ARG A 43 3.80 -8.40 -12.00
CA ARG A 43 4.65 -9.21 -12.89
C ARG A 43 5.94 -8.50 -13.32
N SER A 44 5.91 -7.18 -13.48
CA SER A 44 7.06 -6.38 -13.92
C SER A 44 8.16 -6.23 -12.86
N LEU A 45 7.90 -6.61 -11.60
CA LEU A 45 8.82 -6.43 -10.48
C LEU A 45 9.27 -7.74 -9.83
N VAL A 46 8.79 -8.89 -10.31
CA VAL A 46 9.15 -10.22 -9.78
C VAL A 46 10.67 -10.45 -9.86
N ASP A 47 11.30 -10.05 -10.96
CA ASP A 47 12.76 -10.22 -11.15
C ASP A 47 13.59 -9.20 -10.35
N ALA A 48 12.94 -8.27 -9.64
CA ALA A 48 13.59 -7.22 -8.84
C ALA A 48 13.29 -7.36 -7.34
N LEU A 49 12.82 -8.53 -6.90
CA LEU A 49 12.53 -8.82 -5.49
C LEU A 49 13.79 -8.92 -4.63
N ASP A 50 14.92 -9.28 -5.23
CA ASP A 50 16.24 -9.29 -4.59
C ASP A 50 16.63 -7.92 -4.00
N ARG A 51 16.14 -6.83 -4.62
CA ARG A 51 16.34 -5.45 -4.15
C ARG A 51 15.72 -5.16 -2.79
N LEU A 52 14.79 -6.00 -2.32
CA LEU A 52 14.18 -5.85 -1.00
C LEU A 52 15.09 -6.34 0.12
N GLY A 53 16.14 -7.13 -0.19
CA GLY A 53 17.08 -7.62 0.82
C GLY A 53 16.47 -8.59 1.84
N ILE A 54 15.35 -9.23 1.50
CA ILE A 54 14.63 -10.19 2.34
C ILE A 54 14.28 -11.46 1.56
N GLU A 55 14.09 -12.57 2.28
CA GLU A 55 13.51 -13.79 1.71
C GLU A 55 11.98 -13.79 1.86
N SER A 56 11.27 -14.09 0.77
CA SER A 56 9.82 -14.25 0.81
C SER A 56 9.44 -15.72 0.99
N ALA A 57 8.57 -16.01 1.97
CA ALA A 57 7.94 -17.32 2.11
C ALA A 57 6.87 -17.58 1.04
N GLU A 58 6.26 -16.52 0.51
CA GLU A 58 5.27 -16.58 -0.57
C GLU A 58 5.32 -15.28 -1.39
N THR A 59 5.14 -15.39 -2.71
CA THR A 59 5.02 -14.22 -3.61
C THR A 59 3.68 -14.23 -4.32
N VAL A 60 2.85 -13.22 -4.06
CA VAL A 60 1.56 -13.01 -4.71
C VAL A 60 1.72 -12.01 -5.85
N VAL A 61 1.48 -12.45 -7.08
CA VAL A 61 1.55 -11.59 -8.27
C VAL A 61 0.16 -11.07 -8.63
N ILE A 62 0.02 -9.75 -8.61
CA ILE A 62 -1.21 -9.03 -8.89
C ILE A 62 -1.11 -8.34 -10.25
N GLY A 63 -2.19 -8.46 -11.03
CA GLY A 63 -2.38 -7.79 -12.30
C GLY A 63 -2.74 -6.32 -12.12
N GLN A 64 -2.87 -5.61 -13.24
CA GLN A 64 -3.40 -4.26 -13.20
C GLN A 64 -4.76 -4.25 -12.50
N HIS A 65 -5.00 -3.21 -11.71
CA HIS A 65 -6.29 -2.95 -11.09
C HIS A 65 -6.72 -3.89 -9.96
N ALA A 66 -5.80 -4.71 -9.46
CA ALA A 66 -6.03 -5.60 -8.33
C ALA A 66 -7.34 -6.42 -8.46
N PRO A 67 -7.43 -7.34 -9.44
CA PRO A 67 -8.64 -8.15 -9.62
C PRO A 67 -8.94 -8.96 -8.36
N MET A 68 -10.20 -8.95 -7.91
CA MET A 68 -10.62 -9.62 -6.68
C MET A 68 -10.31 -11.12 -6.70
N SER A 69 -10.41 -11.76 -7.85
CA SER A 69 -10.06 -13.17 -8.02
C SER A 69 -8.58 -13.48 -7.72
N GLN A 70 -7.68 -12.55 -8.03
CA GLN A 70 -6.25 -12.68 -7.74
C GLN A 70 -5.95 -12.37 -6.27
N ILE A 71 -6.66 -11.40 -5.69
CA ILE A 71 -6.61 -11.13 -4.25
C ILE A 71 -7.05 -12.37 -3.46
N ASP A 72 -8.14 -13.01 -3.86
CA ASP A 72 -8.67 -14.23 -3.21
C ASP A 72 -7.69 -15.41 -3.29
N ALA A 73 -7.08 -15.60 -4.47
CA ALA A 73 -6.01 -16.57 -4.63
C ALA A 73 -4.80 -16.23 -3.73
N GLY A 74 -4.46 -14.94 -3.64
CA GLY A 74 -3.44 -14.40 -2.74
C GLY A 74 -3.71 -14.76 -1.29
N VAL A 75 -4.89 -14.43 -0.76
CA VAL A 75 -5.32 -14.77 0.62
C VAL A 75 -5.11 -16.26 0.90
N LYS A 76 -5.52 -17.13 -0.02
CA LYS A 76 -5.32 -18.59 0.13
C LYS A 76 -3.84 -18.98 0.17
N ALA A 77 -3.03 -18.40 -0.72
CA ALA A 77 -1.60 -18.67 -0.80
C ALA A 77 -0.86 -18.24 0.48
N VAL A 78 -1.04 -16.99 0.92
CA VAL A 78 -0.39 -16.50 2.14
C VAL A 78 -0.86 -17.22 3.40
N LYS A 79 -2.14 -17.63 3.47
CA LYS A 79 -2.64 -18.48 4.56
C LYS A 79 -1.99 -19.87 4.55
N THR A 80 -1.84 -20.49 3.38
CA THR A 80 -1.20 -21.81 3.24
C THR A 80 0.28 -21.75 3.61
N ALA A 81 0.96 -20.67 3.22
CA ALA A 81 2.35 -20.42 3.54
C ALA A 81 2.56 -19.94 4.99
N ALA A 82 1.50 -19.80 5.79
CA ALA A 82 1.53 -19.30 7.16
C ALA A 82 2.29 -17.97 7.28
N VAL A 83 2.01 -17.04 6.37
CA VAL A 83 2.60 -15.70 6.38
C VAL A 83 2.12 -14.91 7.60
N ASP A 84 3.05 -14.27 8.29
CA ASP A 84 2.82 -13.45 9.49
C ASP A 84 3.27 -11.98 9.32
N GLY A 85 3.78 -11.61 8.14
CA GLY A 85 4.01 -10.22 7.73
C GLY A 85 3.90 -10.05 6.22
N LEU A 86 3.28 -8.95 5.77
CA LEU A 86 3.10 -8.64 4.35
C LEU A 86 3.95 -7.45 3.93
N VAL A 87 4.58 -7.57 2.78
CA VAL A 87 5.28 -6.46 2.11
C VAL A 87 4.66 -6.27 0.73
N SER A 88 4.14 -5.08 0.44
CA SER A 88 3.75 -4.75 -0.94
C SER A 88 4.86 -4.00 -1.64
N TYR A 89 5.30 -4.48 -2.80
CA TYR A 89 6.33 -3.84 -3.62
C TYR A 89 5.80 -3.56 -5.03
N GLY A 90 5.54 -2.29 -5.31
CA GLY A 90 4.97 -1.87 -6.59
C GLY A 90 4.13 -0.60 -6.49
N GLY A 91 3.28 -0.37 -7.49
CA GLY A 91 2.31 0.72 -7.47
C GLY A 91 1.01 0.38 -6.73
N GLY A 92 0.02 1.28 -6.84
CA GLY A 92 -1.26 1.18 -6.12
C GLY A 92 -1.98 -0.17 -6.23
N SER A 93 -1.89 -0.89 -7.36
CA SER A 93 -2.52 -2.23 -7.48
C SER A 93 -1.92 -3.28 -6.54
N ALA A 94 -0.60 -3.29 -6.34
CA ALA A 94 0.04 -4.22 -5.42
C ALA A 94 -0.25 -3.83 -3.95
N ILE A 95 -0.24 -2.53 -3.68
CA ILE A 95 -0.52 -1.96 -2.35
C ILE A 95 -1.96 -2.25 -1.93
N ASP A 96 -2.94 -1.91 -2.78
CA ASP A 96 -4.36 -2.14 -2.49
C ASP A 96 -4.67 -3.63 -2.30
N ALA A 97 -4.10 -4.50 -3.14
CA ALA A 97 -4.24 -5.93 -2.99
C ALA A 97 -3.68 -6.43 -1.64
N ALA A 98 -2.48 -5.95 -1.23
CA ALA A 98 -1.88 -6.35 0.03
C ALA A 98 -2.71 -5.93 1.24
N LYS A 99 -3.29 -4.73 1.22
CA LYS A 99 -4.20 -4.25 2.27
C LYS A 99 -5.42 -5.16 2.39
N ILE A 100 -6.05 -5.49 1.26
CA ILE A 100 -7.24 -6.35 1.24
C ILE A 100 -6.87 -7.75 1.73
N ILE A 101 -5.71 -8.29 1.32
CA ILE A 101 -5.21 -9.58 1.81
C ILE A 101 -5.01 -9.55 3.33
N SER A 102 -4.35 -8.51 3.86
CA SER A 102 -4.10 -8.34 5.30
C SER A 102 -5.41 -8.40 6.11
N VAL A 103 -6.41 -7.61 5.72
CA VAL A 103 -7.70 -7.54 6.43
C VAL A 103 -8.48 -8.86 6.29
N ARG A 104 -8.51 -9.47 5.10
CA ARG A 104 -9.22 -10.76 4.90
C ARG A 104 -8.64 -11.93 5.67
N LEU A 105 -7.35 -11.89 6.02
CA LEU A 105 -6.75 -12.88 6.90
C LEU A 105 -7.30 -12.77 8.34
N ALA A 106 -7.67 -11.56 8.78
CA ALA A 106 -8.30 -11.32 10.08
C ALA A 106 -9.72 -11.90 10.14
N ASP A 107 -10.51 -11.70 9.09
CA ASP A 107 -11.91 -12.19 9.00
C ASP A 107 -12.04 -13.72 9.16
N SER A 108 -10.94 -14.46 8.95
CA SER A 108 -10.85 -15.90 9.21
C SER A 108 -10.66 -16.27 10.71
N GLY A 109 -10.84 -15.33 11.64
CA GLY A 109 -10.65 -15.52 13.09
C GLY A 109 -9.25 -15.17 13.60
N GLY A 110 -8.47 -14.43 12.81
CA GLY A 110 -7.13 -13.96 13.16
C GLY A 110 -7.07 -12.45 13.43
N ARG A 111 -5.86 -11.92 13.65
CA ARG A 111 -5.60 -10.47 13.58
C ARG A 111 -5.18 -10.11 12.15
N PRO A 112 -5.37 -8.86 11.69
CA PRO A 112 -4.78 -8.42 10.44
C PRO A 112 -3.28 -8.68 10.46
N VAL A 113 -2.75 -9.21 9.34
CA VAL A 113 -1.31 -9.42 9.20
C VAL A 113 -0.67 -8.05 8.95
N PRO A 114 0.36 -7.64 9.72
CA PRO A 114 0.95 -6.32 9.55
C PRO A 114 1.49 -6.13 8.14
N HIS A 115 1.30 -4.94 7.58
CA HIS A 115 1.60 -4.61 6.19
C HIS A 115 2.60 -3.46 6.12
N ILE A 116 3.71 -3.69 5.41
CA ILE A 116 4.68 -2.65 5.02
C ILE A 116 4.50 -2.37 3.52
N ALA A 117 4.31 -1.10 3.16
CA ALA A 117 4.22 -0.68 1.77
C ALA A 117 5.53 -0.09 1.25
N ILE A 118 5.95 -0.53 0.05
CA ILE A 118 7.13 -0.03 -0.67
C ILE A 118 6.67 0.43 -2.05
N PRO A 119 6.23 1.69 -2.18
CA PRO A 119 5.68 2.21 -3.42
C PRO A 119 6.76 2.41 -4.48
N THR A 120 6.47 2.02 -5.73
CA THR A 120 7.31 2.34 -6.90
C THR A 120 6.66 3.33 -7.86
N THR A 121 5.46 3.81 -7.52
CA THR A 121 4.68 4.81 -8.27
C THR A 121 4.11 5.85 -7.32
N LEU A 122 3.66 6.98 -7.85
CA LEU A 122 3.22 8.13 -7.06
C LEU A 122 1.71 8.10 -6.69
N SER A 123 1.09 6.93 -6.57
CA SER A 123 -0.38 6.84 -6.41
C SER A 123 -0.91 7.24 -5.02
N ALA A 124 -0.04 7.38 -4.01
CA ALA A 124 -0.39 7.66 -2.61
C ALA A 124 -1.38 6.66 -1.99
N ALA A 125 -1.46 5.44 -2.53
CA ALA A 125 -2.38 4.42 -2.06
C ALA A 125 -2.07 4.07 -0.60
N GLU A 126 -0.80 3.96 -0.27
CA GLU A 126 -0.22 3.66 1.03
C GLU A 126 -0.52 4.66 2.16
N LEU A 127 -1.06 5.84 1.85
CA LEU A 127 -1.34 6.91 2.83
C LEU A 127 -2.82 7.00 3.23
N ALA A 128 -3.65 6.04 2.82
CA ALA A 128 -5.09 6.05 3.12
C ALA A 128 -5.61 4.67 3.57
N PRO A 129 -6.60 4.61 4.47
CA PRO A 129 -7.26 3.36 4.88
C PRO A 129 -8.35 2.95 3.87
N GLY A 130 -8.03 3.05 2.58
CA GLY A 130 -8.87 2.62 1.47
C GLY A 130 -8.09 1.75 0.49
N ALA A 131 -8.81 0.89 -0.22
CA ALA A 131 -8.24 0.03 -1.26
C ALA A 131 -9.23 -0.12 -2.42
N GLY A 132 -8.75 0.04 -3.65
CA GLY A 132 -9.51 -0.19 -4.88
C GLY A 132 -9.23 -1.56 -5.49
N PHE A 133 -10.25 -2.17 -6.09
CA PHE A 133 -10.11 -3.45 -6.79
C PHE A 133 -11.11 -3.54 -7.96
N THR A 134 -10.88 -4.50 -8.85
CA THR A 134 -11.85 -4.86 -9.89
C THR A 134 -12.63 -6.10 -9.46
N ASN A 135 -13.96 -6.01 -9.44
CA ASN A 135 -14.84 -7.11 -9.01
C ASN A 135 -14.97 -8.20 -10.11
N ALA A 136 -15.79 -9.22 -9.85
CA ALA A 136 -15.96 -10.35 -10.78
C ALA A 136 -16.67 -9.93 -12.09
N GLU A 137 -17.50 -8.89 -12.01
CA GLU A 137 -18.23 -8.29 -13.12
C GLU A 137 -17.35 -7.39 -14.02
N GLY A 138 -16.14 -7.05 -13.55
CA GLY A 138 -15.21 -6.16 -14.24
C GLY A 138 -15.31 -4.68 -13.84
N ASP A 139 -16.21 -4.35 -12.92
CA ASP A 139 -16.40 -3.00 -12.41
C ASP A 139 -15.34 -2.60 -11.38
N LYS A 140 -15.15 -1.29 -11.25
CA LYS A 140 -14.35 -0.70 -10.18
C LYS A 140 -15.14 -0.67 -8.89
N ALA A 141 -14.60 -1.34 -7.88
CA ALA A 141 -15.10 -1.31 -6.51
C ALA A 141 -13.98 -0.83 -5.56
N GLY A 142 -14.37 -0.56 -4.32
CA GLY A 142 -13.42 -0.20 -3.28
C GLY A 142 -13.96 -0.53 -1.91
N MET A 143 -13.07 -0.59 -0.94
CA MET A 143 -13.40 -0.73 0.48
C MET A 143 -12.64 0.30 1.31
N ARG A 144 -13.23 0.65 2.45
CA ARG A 144 -12.61 1.50 3.47
C ARG A 144 -12.76 0.80 4.81
N ASP A 145 -11.65 0.65 5.50
CA ASP A 145 -11.57 0.08 6.84
C ASP A 145 -10.30 0.62 7.49
N PRO A 146 -10.33 1.10 8.75
CA PRO A 146 -9.13 1.59 9.44
C PRO A 146 -7.95 0.61 9.43
N HIS A 147 -8.21 -0.70 9.40
CA HIS A 147 -7.20 -1.75 9.36
C HIS A 147 -6.53 -1.91 7.98
N LEU A 148 -7.01 -1.22 6.94
CA LEU A 148 -6.34 -1.17 5.62
C LEU A 148 -5.15 -0.19 5.61
N MET A 149 -4.94 0.60 6.67
CA MET A 149 -3.77 1.46 6.75
C MET A 149 -2.51 0.59 6.87
N PRO A 150 -1.51 0.73 5.98
CA PRO A 150 -0.23 0.05 6.16
C PRO A 150 0.36 0.48 7.50
N GLU A 151 1.00 -0.46 8.18
CA GLU A 151 1.67 -0.14 9.44
C GLU A 151 2.85 0.79 9.17
N MET A 152 3.50 0.63 8.02
CA MET A 152 4.68 1.40 7.62
C MET A 152 4.76 1.60 6.11
N VAL A 153 5.47 2.65 5.73
CA VAL A 153 5.81 2.95 4.33
C VAL A 153 7.30 3.17 4.19
N ILE A 154 7.88 2.64 3.11
CA ILE A 154 9.27 2.89 2.72
C ILE A 154 9.28 3.52 1.33
N TYR A 155 9.59 4.82 1.28
CA TYR A 155 9.79 5.59 0.05
C TYR A 155 11.26 5.59 -0.36
N ASP A 156 11.71 4.48 -0.96
CA ASP A 156 13.06 4.37 -1.49
C ASP A 156 13.14 4.88 -2.94
N ALA A 157 13.87 5.98 -3.14
CA ALA A 157 14.03 6.60 -4.46
C ALA A 157 14.73 5.67 -5.46
N ASP A 158 15.64 4.79 -5.02
CA ASP A 158 16.34 3.88 -5.93
C ASP A 158 15.39 2.80 -6.47
N LEU A 159 14.40 2.41 -5.67
CA LEU A 159 13.41 1.42 -6.08
C LEU A 159 12.42 1.96 -7.12
N THR A 160 12.33 3.28 -7.31
CA THR A 160 11.48 3.90 -8.32
C THR A 160 12.17 4.09 -9.67
N LEU A 161 13.50 4.09 -9.72
CA LEU A 161 14.27 4.34 -10.95
C LEU A 161 13.88 3.45 -12.15
N PRO A 162 13.52 2.16 -11.97
CA PRO A 162 13.07 1.32 -13.08
C PRO A 162 11.63 1.60 -13.55
N THR A 163 10.85 2.41 -12.83
CA THR A 163 9.47 2.72 -13.20
C THR A 163 9.45 3.47 -14.54
N PRO A 164 8.74 2.97 -15.56
CA PRO A 164 8.68 3.63 -16.86
C PRO A 164 8.21 5.08 -16.73
N LEU A 165 8.89 5.99 -17.42
CA LEU A 165 8.63 7.44 -17.29
C LEU A 165 7.16 7.80 -17.53
N GLN A 166 6.49 7.16 -18.49
CA GLN A 166 5.06 7.40 -18.73
C GLN A 166 4.19 6.99 -17.54
N LEU A 167 4.51 5.88 -16.87
CA LEU A 167 3.81 5.44 -15.66
C LEU A 167 4.11 6.38 -14.48
N TRP A 168 5.37 6.80 -14.34
CA TRP A 168 5.78 7.77 -13.33
C TRP A 168 5.01 9.08 -13.46
N LEU A 169 5.01 9.69 -14.65
CA LEU A 169 4.31 10.95 -14.93
C LEU A 169 2.79 10.83 -14.76
N SER A 170 2.18 9.76 -15.27
CA SER A 170 0.72 9.58 -15.14
C SER A 170 0.28 9.38 -13.69
N THR A 171 1.04 8.63 -12.90
CA THR A 171 0.75 8.49 -11.46
C THR A 171 1.08 9.77 -10.68
N GLY A 172 2.04 10.57 -11.11
CA GLY A 172 2.28 11.91 -10.55
C GLY A 172 1.13 12.89 -10.79
N ILE A 173 0.54 12.90 -11.99
CA ILE A 173 -0.68 13.69 -12.26
C ILE A 173 -1.83 13.24 -11.37
N ARG A 174 -1.95 11.94 -11.10
CA ARG A 174 -2.96 11.42 -10.17
C ARG A 174 -2.70 11.86 -8.72
N ALA A 175 -1.45 11.98 -8.29
CA ALA A 175 -1.12 12.52 -6.97
C ALA A 175 -1.60 13.97 -6.84
N LEU A 176 -1.34 14.78 -7.87
CA LEU A 176 -1.82 16.17 -7.95
C LEU A 176 -3.35 16.25 -7.94
N ASP A 177 -4.01 15.38 -8.71
CA ASP A 177 -5.47 15.26 -8.73
C ASP A 177 -6.02 14.99 -7.32
N HIS A 178 -5.45 14.02 -6.59
CA HIS A 178 -5.83 13.77 -5.19
C HIS A 178 -5.59 14.97 -4.27
N ALA A 179 -4.50 15.74 -4.45
CA ALA A 179 -4.25 16.94 -3.66
C ALA A 179 -5.31 18.00 -3.91
N VAL A 180 -5.65 18.26 -5.18
CA VAL A 180 -6.68 19.23 -5.57
C VAL A 180 -8.07 18.78 -5.09
N GLU A 181 -8.45 17.52 -5.32
CA GLU A 181 -9.72 16.96 -4.83
C GLU A 181 -9.81 17.01 -3.30
N GLY A 182 -8.72 16.68 -2.61
CA GLY A 182 -8.64 16.72 -1.15
C GLY A 182 -8.82 18.12 -0.58
N PHE A 183 -8.17 19.12 -1.18
CA PHE A 183 -8.29 20.53 -0.78
C PHE A 183 -9.69 21.11 -1.06
N LEU A 184 -10.34 20.66 -2.14
CA LEU A 184 -11.68 21.12 -2.53
C LEU A 184 -12.81 20.27 -1.91
N ALA A 185 -12.47 19.21 -1.16
CA ALA A 185 -13.44 18.33 -0.53
C ALA A 185 -14.27 19.08 0.52
N SER A 186 -15.51 18.63 0.72
CA SER A 186 -16.38 19.20 1.75
C SER A 186 -15.95 18.75 3.14
N GLY A 187 -15.84 19.69 4.07
CA GLY A 187 -15.44 19.46 5.47
C GLY A 187 -14.13 20.18 5.79
N GLU A 188 -13.92 20.52 7.06
CA GLU A 188 -12.65 21.13 7.50
C GLU A 188 -11.67 20.03 7.91
N HIS A 189 -10.53 19.97 7.24
CA HIS A 189 -9.41 19.11 7.63
C HIS A 189 -8.09 19.88 7.55
N PRO A 190 -7.74 20.66 8.59
CA PRO A 190 -6.62 21.59 8.54
C PRO A 190 -5.27 20.96 8.17
N PHE A 191 -5.05 19.69 8.54
CA PHE A 191 -3.83 18.98 8.13
C PHE A 191 -3.88 18.59 6.66
N SER A 192 -5.00 18.05 6.18
CA SER A 192 -5.15 17.70 4.77
C SER A 192 -5.02 18.93 3.88
N ASP A 193 -5.57 20.07 4.28
CA ASP A 193 -5.52 21.31 3.49
C ASP A 193 -4.08 21.82 3.36
N VAL A 194 -3.32 21.84 4.46
CA VAL A 194 -1.91 22.25 4.44
C VAL A 194 -1.06 21.29 3.60
N LEU A 195 -1.25 19.98 3.77
CA LEU A 195 -0.51 18.97 3.00
C LEU A 195 -0.85 19.03 1.51
N ALA A 196 -2.12 19.25 1.16
CA ALA A 196 -2.56 19.37 -0.23
C ALA A 196 -2.01 20.63 -0.92
N LEU A 197 -1.80 21.72 -0.18
CA LEU A 197 -1.21 22.95 -0.71
C LEU A 197 0.31 22.85 -0.92
N ASP A 198 1.00 21.98 -0.19
CA ASP A 198 2.46 21.77 -0.29
C ASP A 198 2.87 20.69 -1.32
N ALA A 199 1.93 19.80 -1.67
CA ALA A 199 2.14 18.60 -2.50
C ALA A 199 2.66 18.83 -3.93
#